data_AF-A0A941UTH0-F1
#
_entry.id   AF-A0A941UTH0-F1
#
_cell.length_a   1.000
_cell.length_b   1.000
_cell.length_c   1.000
_cell.angle_alpha   90.00
_cell.angle_beta   90.00
_cell.angle_gamma   90.00
#
_symmetry.space_group_name_H-M   'P 1'
#
loop_
_entity.id
_entity.type
_entity.pdbx_description
1 polymer ?
#
loop_
_entity_poly.entity_id
_entity_poly.type
_entity_poly.pdbx_seq_one_letter_code
_entity_poly.pdbx_strand_id
1 'polypeptide(L)'
;MQLAALLEQVLTPEQYATNVATRPGSAERVEFAIRMPGRDDGVPVWLPIDAKFPSEDYERLLAAHDAVDTAAIEAAGRALETRIRTEAKTLREKYVEPPHTTDFGILFLPTEGL
;
A
#
# COMPACT_ATOMS: atom_id res chain seq x y z
N MET A 1 5.90 -6.51 -8.47
CA MET A 1 6.43 -7.90 -8.38
C MET A 1 6.97 -8.23 -6.99
N GLN A 2 7.63 -7.30 -6.28
CA GLN A 2 8.21 -7.59 -4.95
C GLN A 2 7.19 -7.99 -3.87
N LEU A 3 6.08 -7.25 -3.74
CA LEU A 3 5.03 -7.58 -2.75
C LEU A 3 4.43 -8.97 -3.01
N ALA A 4 4.15 -9.31 -4.27
CA ALA A 4 3.66 -10.63 -4.65
C ALA A 4 4.61 -11.75 -4.19
N ALA A 5 5.90 -11.61 -4.49
CA ALA A 5 6.93 -12.58 -4.10
C ALA A 5 7.04 -12.71 -2.57
N LEU A 6 6.97 -11.60 -1.83
CA LEU A 6 6.98 -11.61 -0.37
C LEU A 6 5.77 -12.36 0.20
N LEU A 7 4.58 -12.11 -0.35
CA LEU A 7 3.35 -12.79 0.09
C LEU A 7 3.42 -14.29 -0.21
N GLU A 8 3.86 -14.69 -1.40
CA GLU A 8 4.00 -16.10 -1.80
C GLU A 8 5.02 -16.88 -0.94
N GLN A 9 6.04 -16.22 -0.41
CA GLN A 9 7.04 -16.85 0.47
C GLN A 9 6.54 -17.06 1.90
N VAL A 10 5.60 -16.24 2.37
CA VAL A 10 5.20 -16.19 3.78
C VAL A 10 3.80 -16.78 4.01
N LEU A 11 2.92 -16.72 3.00
CA LEU A 11 1.51 -17.08 3.12
C LEU A 11 1.12 -18.17 2.11
N THR A 12 0.20 -19.05 2.50
CA THR A 12 -0.42 -19.97 1.54
C THR A 12 -1.40 -19.22 0.63
N PRO A 13 -1.69 -19.73 -0.59
CA PRO A 13 -2.66 -19.10 -1.49
C PRO A 13 -4.06 -18.91 -0.90
N GLU A 14 -4.44 -19.66 0.14
CA GLU A 14 -5.74 -19.45 0.82
C GLU A 14 -5.73 -18.31 1.84
N GLN A 15 -4.55 -17.85 2.26
CA GLN A 15 -4.38 -16.81 3.28
C GLN A 15 -4.37 -15.39 2.71
N TYR A 16 -4.33 -15.23 1.39
CA TYR A 16 -4.42 -13.92 0.74
C TYR A 16 -5.15 -14.02 -0.59
N ALA A 17 -5.52 -12.88 -1.16
CA ALA A 17 -6.10 -12.80 -2.48
C ALA A 17 -5.60 -11.54 -3.21
N THR A 18 -5.57 -11.61 -4.53
CA THR A 18 -5.11 -10.51 -5.40
C THR A 18 -6.28 -9.84 -6.08
N ASN A 19 -6.19 -8.54 -6.33
CA ASN A 19 -7.22 -7.75 -7.02
C ASN A 19 -8.60 -7.98 -6.40
N VAL A 20 -8.80 -7.64 -5.12
CA VAL A 20 -10.06 -7.91 -4.40
C VAL A 20 -10.81 -6.63 -4.09
N ALA A 21 -12.14 -6.65 -4.26
CA ALA A 21 -13.00 -5.60 -3.69
C ALA A 21 -13.25 -5.91 -2.21
N THR A 22 -12.60 -5.18 -1.31
CA THR A 22 -12.69 -5.39 0.14
C THR A 22 -13.89 -4.70 0.77
N ARG A 23 -14.48 -3.73 0.06
CA ARG A 23 -15.65 -2.96 0.45
C ARG A 23 -16.90 -3.45 -0.29
N PRO A 24 -17.97 -3.88 0.39
CA PRO A 24 -19.21 -4.28 -0.27
C PRO A 24 -19.80 -3.17 -1.14
N GLY A 25 -20.17 -3.52 -2.37
CA GLY A 25 -20.75 -2.56 -3.33
C GLY A 25 -19.74 -1.63 -4.00
N SER A 26 -18.45 -1.67 -3.63
CA SER A 26 -17.39 -0.92 -4.31
C SER A 26 -16.89 -1.66 -5.56
N ALA A 27 -16.59 -0.90 -6.61
CA ALA A 27 -15.87 -1.41 -7.79
C ALA A 27 -14.34 -1.33 -7.64
N GLU A 28 -13.84 -0.63 -6.62
CA GLU A 28 -12.43 -0.47 -6.35
C GLU A 28 -11.82 -1.80 -5.88
N ARG A 29 -10.67 -2.17 -6.47
CA ARG A 29 -9.97 -3.42 -6.17
C ARG A 29 -8.59 -3.10 -5.62
N VAL A 30 -8.30 -3.59 -4.42
CA VAL A 30 -6.96 -3.51 -3.85
C VAL A 30 -6.06 -4.57 -4.49
N GLU A 31 -4.78 -4.26 -4.67
CA GLU A 31 -3.82 -5.16 -5.31
C GLU A 31 -3.72 -6.50 -4.56
N PHE A 32 -3.60 -6.44 -3.23
CA PHE A 32 -3.58 -7.62 -2.36
C PHE A 32 -4.44 -7.43 -1.11
N ALA A 33 -4.98 -8.52 -0.58
CA ALA A 33 -5.65 -8.52 0.71
C ALA A 33 -5.31 -9.81 1.48
N ILE A 34 -4.87 -9.69 2.73
CA ILE A 34 -4.66 -10.83 3.61
C ILE A 34 -5.98 -11.20 4.28
N ARG A 35 -6.29 -12.50 4.32
CA ARG A 35 -7.43 -13.05 5.02
C ARG A 35 -7.09 -13.12 6.52
N MET A 36 -7.66 -12.22 7.31
CA MET A 36 -7.48 -12.25 8.75
C MET A 36 -8.29 -13.40 9.37
N PRO A 37 -7.75 -14.10 10.37
CA PRO A 37 -8.53 -15.07 11.14
C PRO A 37 -9.62 -14.33 11.94
N GLY A 38 -10.88 -14.36 11.50
CA GLY A 38 -11.96 -13.59 12.13
C GLY A 38 -13.38 -14.06 11.81
N ARG A 39 -14.13 -14.36 12.89
CA ARG A 39 -15.55 -14.72 13.13
C ARG A 39 -16.23 -15.78 12.24
N ASP A 40 -16.96 -16.68 12.91
CA ASP A 40 -17.44 -18.02 12.53
C ASP A 40 -18.50 -18.09 11.39
N ASP A 41 -18.42 -17.20 10.40
CA ASP A 41 -19.55 -16.95 9.49
C ASP A 41 -19.18 -17.25 8.02
N GLY A 42 -17.96 -17.71 7.76
CA GLY A 42 -17.44 -17.97 6.41
C GLY A 42 -17.04 -16.72 5.60
N VAL A 43 -17.40 -15.52 6.06
CA VAL A 43 -17.03 -14.24 5.45
C VAL A 43 -15.69 -13.76 5.98
N PRO A 44 -14.65 -13.62 5.13
CA PRO A 44 -13.33 -13.16 5.56
C PRO A 44 -13.33 -11.69 5.97
N VAL A 45 -12.58 -11.37 7.03
CA VAL A 45 -12.14 -10.00 7.31
C VAL A 45 -10.85 -9.75 6.54
N TRP A 46 -10.83 -8.75 5.67
CA TRP A 46 -9.69 -8.45 4.82
C TRP A 46 -8.73 -7.43 5.47
N LEU A 47 -7.42 -7.67 5.36
CA LEU A 47 -6.39 -6.66 5.56
C LEU A 47 -5.90 -6.18 4.18
N PRO A 48 -6.33 -5.00 3.71
CA PRO A 48 -5.96 -4.50 2.39
C PRO A 48 -4.49 -4.08 2.35
N ILE A 49 -3.79 -4.44 1.28
CA ILE A 49 -2.40 -4.06 1.01
C ILE A 49 -2.31 -3.52 -0.41
N ASP A 50 -1.99 -2.23 -0.54
CA ASP A 50 -1.82 -1.55 -1.83
C ASP A 50 -0.33 -1.21 -2.00
N ALA A 51 0.28 -1.57 -3.13
CA ALA A 51 1.63 -1.12 -3.43
C ALA A 51 1.57 0.16 -4.25
N LYS A 52 2.19 1.23 -3.75
CA LYS A 52 2.32 2.50 -4.47
C LYS A 52 3.75 2.95 -4.40
N PHE A 53 4.34 3.23 -5.56
CA PHE A 53 5.68 3.79 -5.61
C PHE A 53 5.64 5.15 -6.32
N PRO A 54 5.84 6.26 -5.61
CA PRO A 54 5.94 7.57 -6.23
C PRO A 54 7.34 7.76 -6.83
N SER A 55 7.66 6.97 -7.88
CA SER A 55 9.01 6.89 -8.46
C SER A 55 9.55 8.26 -8.83
N GLU A 56 8.73 9.12 -9.45
CA GLU A 56 9.15 10.46 -9.88
C GLU A 56 9.55 11.35 -8.70
N ASP A 57 8.77 11.37 -7.62
CA ASP A 57 9.07 12.16 -6.43
C ASP A 57 10.33 11.65 -5.73
N TYR A 58 10.54 10.32 -5.73
CA TYR A 58 11.73 9.69 -5.18
C TYR A 58 12.99 9.96 -6.02
N GLU A 59 12.91 9.83 -7.35
CA GLU A 59 14.00 10.17 -8.28
C GLU A 59 14.40 11.64 -8.16
N ARG A 60 13.43 12.54 -7.99
CA ARG A 60 13.69 13.97 -7.75
C ARG A 60 14.46 14.20 -6.46
N LEU A 61 14.13 13.46 -5.40
CA LEU A 61 14.86 13.52 -4.14
C LEU A 61 16.31 13.01 -4.30
N LEU A 62 16.51 11.90 -5.00
CA LEU A 62 17.84 11.35 -5.28
C LEU A 62 18.69 12.33 -6.09
N ALA A 63 18.14 12.91 -7.15
CA ALA A 63 18.85 13.89 -7.97
C ALA A 63 19.26 15.14 -7.16
N ALA A 64 18.42 15.58 -6.22
CA ALA A 64 18.77 16.69 -5.32
C ALA A 64 19.91 16.32 -4.36
N HIS A 65 19.94 15.08 -3.87
CA HIS A 65 21.05 14.55 -3.07
C HIS A 65 22.36 14.50 -3.85
N ASP A 66 22.33 13.99 -5.09
CA ASP A 66 23.51 13.91 -5.96
C ASP A 66 24.08 15.29 -6.29
N ALA A 67 23.21 16.29 -6.45
CA ALA A 67 23.58 17.68 -6.66
C ALA A 67 24.06 18.41 -5.39
N VAL A 68 23.90 17.80 -4.21
CA VAL A 68 24.17 18.40 -2.90
C VAL A 68 23.40 19.73 -2.70
N ASP A 69 22.23 19.84 -3.31
CA ASP A 69 21.36 21.02 -3.20
C ASP A 69 20.42 20.86 -2.00
N THR A 70 20.83 21.42 -0.87
CA THR A 70 20.09 21.30 0.40
C THR A 70 18.67 21.85 0.32
N ALA A 71 18.43 22.91 -0.46
CA ALA A 71 17.11 23.48 -0.63
C ALA A 71 16.21 22.56 -1.47
N ALA A 72 16.76 21.98 -2.54
CA ALA A 72 16.04 21.01 -3.37
C ALA A 72 15.77 19.69 -2.63
N ILE A 73 16.70 19.22 -1.80
CA ILE A 73 16.52 18.02 -0.97
C ILE A 73 15.32 18.20 -0.04
N GLU A 74 15.25 19.32 0.67
CA GLU A 74 14.11 19.60 1.56
C GLU A 74 12.79 19.70 0.79
N ALA A 75 12.78 20.38 -0.36
CA ALA A 75 11.59 20.54 -1.18
C ALA A 75 11.08 19.20 -1.71
N ALA A 76 11.98 18.39 -2.28
CA ALA A 76 11.66 17.05 -2.80
C ALA A 76 11.22 16.10 -1.68
N GLY A 77 11.86 16.15 -0.51
CA GLY A 77 11.47 15.36 0.65
C GLY A 77 10.04 15.66 1.12
N ARG A 78 9.67 16.95 1.21
CA ARG A 78 8.29 17.36 1.56
C ARG A 78 7.26 16.95 0.50
N ALA A 79 7.63 17.01 -0.78
CA ALA A 79 6.76 16.59 -1.88
C ALA A 79 6.50 15.07 -1.80
N LEU A 80 7.55 14.27 -1.63
CA LEU A 80 7.46 12.83 -1.46
C LEU A 80 6.59 12.45 -0.25
N GLU A 81 6.80 13.10 0.90
CA GLU A 81 5.98 12.88 2.09
C GLU A 81 4.50 13.18 1.82
N THR A 82 4.21 14.32 1.19
CA THR A 82 2.84 14.72 0.85
C THR A 82 2.19 13.71 -0.09
N ARG A 83 2.95 13.18 -1.04
CA ARG A 83 2.47 12.16 -1.95
C ARG A 83 2.12 10.87 -1.22
N ILE A 84 3.01 10.36 -0.38
CA ILE A 84 2.77 9.16 0.44
C ILE A 84 1.52 9.32 1.32
N ARG A 85 1.35 10.49 1.95
CA ARG A 85 0.16 10.79 2.77
C ARG A 85 -1.12 10.79 1.96
N THR A 86 -1.08 11.29 0.73
CA THR A 86 -2.23 11.27 -0.18
C THR A 86 -2.60 9.84 -0.56
N GLU A 87 -1.62 9.01 -0.94
CA GLU A 87 -1.87 7.60 -1.26
C GLU A 87 -2.43 6.83 -0.05
N ALA A 88 -1.94 7.10 1.16
CA ALA A 88 -2.46 6.49 2.39
C ALA A 88 -3.94 6.88 2.66
N LYS A 89 -4.31 8.14 2.40
CA LYS A 89 -5.71 8.58 2.46
C LYS A 89 -6.57 7.87 1.43
N THR A 90 -6.10 7.80 0.19
CA THR A 90 -6.80 7.09 -0.89
C THR A 90 -6.98 5.61 -0.57
N LEU A 91 -5.98 4.93 0.00
CA LEU A 91 -6.09 3.55 0.46
C LEU A 91 -7.19 3.41 1.53
N ARG A 92 -7.20 4.30 2.53
CA ARG A 92 -8.23 4.31 3.59
C ARG A 92 -9.63 4.50 3.01
N GLU A 93 -9.78 5.42 2.07
CA GLU A 93 -11.07 5.74 1.44
C GLU A 93 -11.55 4.61 0.54
N LYS A 94 -10.66 3.99 -0.25
CA LYS A 94 -11.05 2.99 -1.24
C LYS A 94 -11.23 1.59 -0.68
N TYR A 95 -10.47 1.22 0.36
CA TYR A 95 -10.33 -0.19 0.71
C TYR A 95 -10.64 -0.55 2.17
N VAL A 96 -10.79 0.42 3.08
CA VAL A 96 -11.00 0.15 4.51
C VAL A 96 -12.46 0.40 4.92
N GLU A 97 -13.13 -0.65 5.36
CA GLU A 97 -14.54 -0.65 5.80
C GLU A 97 -14.81 -1.79 6.81
N PRO A 98 -14.56 -1.58 8.11
CA PRO A 98 -15.04 -2.49 9.14
C PRO A 98 -16.58 -2.64 9.09
N PRO A 99 -17.14 -3.86 9.29
CA PRO A 99 -16.47 -5.08 9.73
C PRO A 99 -15.90 -5.97 8.60
N HIS A 100 -15.99 -5.54 7.34
CA HIS A 100 -15.52 -6.34 6.18
C HIS A 100 -14.00 -6.33 6.04
N THR A 101 -13.35 -5.31 6.61
CA THR A 101 -11.90 -5.20 6.69
C THR A 101 -11.43 -4.96 8.11
N THR A 102 -10.12 -5.05 8.30
CA THR A 102 -9.42 -4.40 9.42
C THR A 102 -9.71 -2.91 9.45
N ASP A 103 -9.49 -2.25 10.57
CA ASP A 103 -9.64 -0.80 10.76
C ASP A 103 -8.50 0.03 10.14
N PHE A 104 -7.48 -0.65 9.62
CA PHE A 104 -6.37 -0.08 8.85
C PHE A 104 -6.09 -0.91 7.59
N GLY A 105 -5.25 -0.38 6.71
CA GLY A 105 -4.62 -1.14 5.61
C GLY A 105 -3.13 -0.82 5.53
N ILE A 106 -2.40 -1.53 4.68
CA ILE A 106 -0.96 -1.37 4.52
C ILE A 106 -0.66 -0.73 3.16
N LEU A 107 0.02 0.41 3.18
CA LEU A 107 0.64 0.97 1.98
C LEU A 107 2.05 0.39 1.87
N PHE A 108 2.29 -0.45 0.88
CA PHE A 108 3.60 -1.02 0.62
C PHE A 108 4.38 -0.08 -0.31
N LEU A 109 5.53 0.43 0.16
CA LEU A 109 6.43 1.27 -0.60
C LEU A 109 7.67 0.43 -0.98
N PRO A 110 7.77 -0.11 -2.20
CA PRO A 110 8.96 -0.84 -2.62
C PRO A 110 10.12 0.14 -2.74
N THR A 111 11.15 -0.02 -1.92
CA THR A 111 12.39 0.77 -2.01
C THR A 111 13.48 -0.11 -2.60
N GLU A 112 13.46 -0.37 -3.91
CA GLU A 112 14.68 -0.86 -4.56
C GLU A 112 15.65 0.33 -4.66
N GLY A 113 16.68 0.32 -3.80
CA GLY A 113 17.62 1.44 -3.58
C GLY A 113 18.28 1.51 -2.20
N LEU A 114 18.13 0.50 -1.34
CA LEU A 114 18.98 0.26 -0.16
C LEU A 114 19.95 -0.90 -0.45
#